data_AF-A0A1Q5TXV8-F1
#
_entry.id   AF-A0A1Q5TXV8-F1
#
_cell.length_a   1.000
_cell.length_b   1.000
_cell.length_c   1.000
_cell.angle_alpha   90.00
_cell.angle_beta   90.00
_cell.angle_gamma   90.00
#
_symmetry.space_group_name_H-M   'P 1'
#
loop_
_entity.id
_entity.type
_entity.pdbx_description
1 polymer ?
#
loop_
_entity_poly.entity_id
_entity_poly.type
_entity_poly.pdbx_seq_one_letter_code
_entity_poly.pdbx_strand_id
1 'polypeptide(L)'
;MLMITKQFTNQIAPEGYWIDAKGVLTPVEIIKEIDFERDHLVGEIVRHAISVNEALHELKLRAFGDIQAFIDLSAEKYGAVKGGKKGNVTLYSYDGRYKVQRAMQDRIAFDERLQAAKILIDECLADWTEGAKPEIQTLINQAFITDKEGDINTGRVLALRRLGIDDERWVQAMMAIGEALQIVGSKSYLRVYERVGSTDQFRPIALDIAGV
;
A
#
# COMPACT_ATOMS: atom_id res chain seq x y z
N MET A 1 8.33 46.45 17.24
CA MET A 1 8.37 45.31 18.18
C MET A 1 8.06 44.09 17.36
N LEU A 2 9.09 43.34 16.94
CA LEU A 2 8.90 42.12 16.15
C LEU A 2 8.08 41.16 17.04
N MET A 3 6.92 40.70 16.58
CA MET A 3 6.22 39.64 17.29
C MET A 3 7.13 38.42 17.27
N ILE A 4 7.53 37.92 18.43
CA ILE A 4 8.30 36.68 18.53
C ILE A 4 7.34 35.55 18.14
N THR A 5 7.33 35.17 16.87
CA THR A 5 6.58 34.03 16.38
C THR A 5 7.15 32.79 17.05
N LYS A 6 6.29 31.96 17.65
CA LYS A 6 6.70 30.67 18.20
C LYS A 6 7.01 29.73 17.03
N GLN A 7 8.20 29.13 17.03
CA GLN A 7 8.58 28.13 16.04
C GLN A 7 7.57 26.96 16.01
N PHE A 8 7.19 26.51 14.82
CA PHE A 8 6.44 25.29 14.61
C PHE A 8 7.34 24.06 14.75
N THR A 9 7.46 23.56 15.98
CA THR A 9 8.30 22.40 16.29
C THR A 9 7.75 21.62 17.49
N ASN A 10 8.10 20.34 17.56
CA ASN A 10 7.85 19.48 18.73
C ASN A 10 9.02 19.50 19.74
N GLN A 11 10.09 20.23 19.44
CA GLN A 11 11.27 20.35 20.30
C GLN A 11 11.17 21.60 21.16
N ILE A 12 11.77 21.55 22.35
CA ILE A 12 11.79 22.68 23.29
C ILE A 12 13.11 23.42 23.10
N ALA A 13 13.03 24.71 22.76
CA ALA A 13 14.19 25.61 22.70
C ALA A 13 14.14 26.62 23.86
N PRO A 14 15.30 27.12 24.34
CA PRO A 14 15.36 28.24 25.27
C PRO A 14 14.71 29.51 24.69
N GLU A 15 14.26 30.40 25.56
CA GLU A 15 13.71 31.70 25.15
C GLU A 15 14.74 32.49 24.32
N GLY A 16 14.31 33.08 23.20
CA GLY A 16 15.18 33.81 22.27
C GLY A 16 15.92 32.93 21.26
N TYR A 17 15.71 31.61 21.27
CA TYR A 17 16.34 30.69 20.33
C TYR A 17 15.31 29.85 19.56
N TRP A 18 15.60 29.58 18.29
CA TRP A 18 14.95 28.53 17.50
C TRP A 18 15.92 27.39 17.27
N ILE A 19 15.40 26.18 17.02
CA ILE A 19 16.20 25.01 16.72
C ILE A 19 16.14 24.68 15.23
N ASP A 20 17.30 24.56 14.58
CA ASP A 20 17.36 24.22 13.16
C ASP A 20 17.23 22.69 12.90
N ALA A 21 17.22 22.30 11.62
CA ALA A 21 17.10 20.89 11.22
C ALA A 21 18.27 19.99 11.66
N LYS A 22 19.42 20.57 12.06
CA LYS A 22 20.58 19.86 12.60
C LYS A 22 20.57 19.83 14.13
N GLY A 23 19.56 20.43 14.77
CA GLY A 23 19.46 20.54 16.22
C GLY A 23 20.24 21.72 16.81
N VAL A 24 20.72 22.66 15.98
CA VAL A 24 21.48 23.82 16.44
C VAL A 24 20.54 24.92 16.93
N LEU A 25 20.82 25.46 18.13
CA LEU A 25 20.12 26.62 18.68
C LEU A 25 20.62 27.90 18.00
N THR A 26 19.72 28.57 17.31
CA THR A 26 19.97 29.79 16.55
C THR A 26 19.24 30.96 17.23
N PRO A 27 19.95 32.03 17.65
CA PRO A 27 19.31 33.23 18.18
C PRO A 27 18.31 33.81 17.18
N VAL A 28 17.13 34.22 17.63
CA VAL A 28 16.06 34.73 16.75
C VAL A 28 16.48 35.99 15.99
N GLU A 29 17.44 36.76 16.51
CA GLU A 29 17.90 38.03 15.94
C GLU A 29 18.67 37.84 14.63
N ILE A 30 19.24 36.65 14.40
CA ILE A 30 20.02 36.34 13.20
C ILE A 30 19.24 35.53 12.16
N ILE A 31 17.98 35.16 12.47
CA ILE A 31 17.08 34.47 11.55
C ILE A 31 16.43 35.49 10.62
N LYS A 32 16.33 35.16 9.34
CA LYS A 32 15.72 36.07 8.36
C LYS A 32 14.20 36.06 8.52
N GLU A 33 13.56 37.21 8.31
CA GLU A 33 12.10 37.37 8.34
C GLU A 33 11.37 36.31 7.49
N ILE A 34 11.86 36.07 6.27
CA ILE A 34 11.29 35.06 5.35
C ILE A 34 11.30 33.63 5.91
N ASP A 35 12.22 33.31 6.83
CA ASP A 35 12.31 31.98 7.44
C ASP A 35 11.23 31.83 8.53
N PHE A 36 10.87 32.90 9.25
CA PHE A 36 9.73 32.92 10.16
C PHE A 36 8.40 32.75 9.42
N GLU A 37 8.21 33.50 8.33
CA GLU A 37 7.00 33.39 7.50
C GLU A 37 6.84 32.00 6.90
N ARG A 38 7.96 31.38 6.48
CA ARG A 38 7.95 30.00 5.98
C ARG A 38 7.57 29.00 7.06
N ASP A 39 8.16 29.12 8.25
CA ASP A 39 7.84 28.25 9.39
C ASP A 39 6.36 28.36 9.79
N HIS A 40 5.82 29.58 9.81
CA HIS A 40 4.41 29.83 10.05
C HIS A 40 3.51 29.16 9.00
N LEU A 41 3.78 29.41 7.70
CA LEU A 41 3.02 28.83 6.59
C LEU A 41 3.04 27.30 6.63
N VAL A 42 4.22 26.71 6.82
CA VAL A 42 4.36 25.24 6.93
C VAL A 42 3.55 24.73 8.13
N GLY A 43 3.67 25.39 9.28
CA GLY A 43 2.92 25.00 10.47
C GLY A 43 1.41 25.06 10.28
N GLU A 44 0.88 26.06 9.61
CA GLU A 44 -0.55 26.16 9.29
C GLU A 44 -1.00 25.02 8.37
N ILE A 45 -0.28 24.78 7.28
CA ILE A 45 -0.60 23.71 6.32
C ILE A 45 -0.57 22.35 7.02
N VAL A 46 0.46 22.09 7.84
CA VAL A 46 0.61 20.81 8.56
C VAL A 46 -0.53 20.62 9.56
N ARG A 47 -0.93 21.66 10.31
CA ARG A 47 -2.07 21.56 11.25
C ARG A 47 -3.37 21.18 10.54
N HIS A 48 -3.68 21.82 9.40
CA HIS A 48 -4.85 21.46 8.61
C HIS A 48 -4.75 20.03 8.04
N ALA A 49 -3.57 19.65 7.53
CA ALA A 49 -3.34 18.30 7.02
C ALA A 49 -3.53 17.22 8.08
N ILE A 50 -3.08 17.46 9.32
CA ILE A 50 -3.30 16.55 10.46
C ILE A 50 -4.80 16.39 10.74
N SER A 51 -5.55 17.49 10.80
CA SER A 51 -7.00 17.43 11.04
C SER A 51 -7.75 16.64 9.96
N VAL A 52 -7.40 16.84 8.68
CA VAL A 52 -7.98 16.06 7.58
C VAL A 52 -7.57 14.58 7.69
N ASN A 53 -6.32 14.28 8.05
CA ASN A 53 -5.85 12.92 8.25
C ASN A 53 -6.63 12.19 9.36
N GLU A 54 -6.85 12.85 10.49
CA GLU A 54 -7.64 12.33 11.61
C GLU A 54 -9.10 12.06 11.17
N ALA A 55 -9.70 12.98 10.41
CA ALA A 55 -11.05 12.79 9.88
C ALA A 55 -11.14 11.58 8.93
N LEU A 56 -10.14 11.38 8.06
CA LEU A 56 -10.05 10.22 7.19
C LEU A 56 -9.86 8.91 7.98
N HIS A 57 -9.07 8.96 9.06
CA HIS A 57 -8.87 7.81 9.95
C HIS A 57 -10.16 7.39 10.64
N GLU A 58 -10.87 8.36 11.24
CA GLU A 58 -12.17 8.14 11.89
C GLU A 58 -13.22 7.61 10.91
N LEU A 59 -13.32 8.21 9.72
CA LEU A 59 -14.22 7.75 8.66
C LEU A 59 -13.93 6.29 8.31
N LYS A 60 -12.66 5.93 8.14
CA LYS A 60 -12.23 4.57 7.84
C LYS A 60 -12.71 3.61 8.93
N LEU A 61 -12.37 3.86 10.19
CA LEU A 61 -12.72 2.98 11.31
C LEU A 61 -14.23 2.76 11.41
N ARG A 62 -15.01 3.85 11.40
CA ARG A 62 -16.47 3.79 11.51
C ARG A 62 -17.08 3.01 10.35
N ALA A 63 -16.71 3.34 9.10
CA ALA A 63 -17.25 2.67 7.93
C ALA A 63 -16.99 1.15 7.94
N PHE A 64 -15.79 0.70 8.36
CA PHE A 64 -15.52 -0.73 8.46
C PHE A 64 -16.36 -1.41 9.56
N GLY A 65 -16.51 -0.75 10.72
CA GLY A 65 -17.36 -1.23 11.81
C GLY A 65 -18.82 -1.34 11.39
N ASP A 66 -19.37 -0.28 10.79
CA ASP A 66 -20.77 -0.21 10.36
C ASP A 66 -21.08 -1.23 9.25
N ILE A 67 -20.19 -1.37 8.27
CA ILE A 67 -20.34 -2.40 7.22
C ILE A 67 -20.36 -3.79 7.85
N GLN A 68 -19.48 -4.06 8.81
CA GLN A 68 -19.45 -5.37 9.47
C GLN A 68 -20.71 -5.62 10.30
N ALA A 69 -21.17 -4.63 11.06
CA ALA A 69 -22.42 -4.72 11.82
C ALA A 69 -23.63 -4.96 10.91
N PHE A 70 -23.67 -4.30 9.75
CA PHE A 70 -24.74 -4.49 8.77
C PHE A 70 -24.76 -5.89 8.14
N ILE A 71 -23.58 -6.44 7.84
CA ILE A 71 -23.45 -7.83 7.37
C ILE A 71 -23.94 -8.80 8.44
N ASP A 72 -23.55 -8.58 9.69
CA ASP A 72 -23.92 -9.45 10.81
C ASP A 72 -25.43 -9.45 11.04
N LEU A 73 -26.05 -8.26 11.06
CA LEU A 73 -27.51 -8.10 11.11
C LEU A 73 -28.22 -8.81 9.96
N SER A 74 -27.66 -8.72 8.75
CA SER A 74 -28.23 -9.37 7.57
C SER A 74 -28.14 -10.89 7.65
N ALA A 75 -27.02 -11.44 8.12
CA ALA A 75 -26.84 -12.88 8.27
C ALA A 75 -27.75 -13.47 9.35
N GLU A 76 -27.88 -12.78 10.49
CA GLU A 76 -28.78 -13.15 11.59
C GLU A 76 -30.23 -13.26 11.11
N LYS A 77 -30.70 -12.28 10.32
CA LYS A 77 -32.07 -12.25 9.79
C LYS A 77 -32.44 -13.50 8.97
N TYR A 78 -31.47 -14.16 8.35
CA TYR A 78 -31.70 -15.33 7.50
C TYR A 78 -31.12 -16.64 8.07
N GLY A 79 -30.67 -16.63 9.33
CA GLY A 79 -30.12 -17.82 10.00
C GLY A 79 -28.85 -18.40 9.35
N ALA A 80 -28.10 -17.58 8.61
CA ALA A 80 -26.89 -18.03 7.91
C ALA A 80 -25.71 -18.19 8.89
N VAL A 81 -25.04 -19.35 8.84
CA VAL A 81 -23.81 -19.57 9.61
C VAL A 81 -22.67 -18.76 9.00
N LYS A 82 -22.06 -17.92 9.83
CA LYS A 82 -21.07 -16.92 9.43
C LYS A 82 -19.81 -17.56 8.84
N GLY A 83 -19.47 -17.22 7.59
CA GLY A 83 -18.10 -17.31 7.07
C GLY A 83 -17.23 -16.19 7.67
N GLY A 84 -15.92 -16.39 7.79
CA GLY A 84 -15.00 -15.51 8.53
C GLY A 84 -15.07 -14.01 8.17
N LYS A 85 -14.44 -13.15 9.00
CA LYS A 85 -14.43 -11.67 8.88
C LYS A 85 -13.86 -11.10 7.56
N LYS A 86 -13.39 -11.97 6.67
CA LYS A 86 -12.67 -11.64 5.43
C LYS A 86 -13.62 -11.83 4.24
N GLY A 87 -13.85 -10.76 3.49
CA GLY A 87 -14.66 -10.82 2.28
C GLY A 87 -14.91 -9.45 1.68
N ASN A 88 -14.93 -9.40 0.35
CA ASN A 88 -15.32 -8.22 -0.40
C ASN A 88 -16.84 -8.05 -0.29
N VAL A 89 -17.28 -6.82 -0.03
CA VAL A 89 -18.70 -6.49 0.09
C VAL A 89 -18.98 -5.22 -0.68
N THR A 90 -20.11 -5.19 -1.40
CA THR A 90 -20.64 -3.98 -2.04
C THR A 90 -22.03 -3.72 -1.48
N LEU A 91 -22.24 -2.52 -0.95
CA LEU A 91 -23.54 -2.02 -0.50
C LEU A 91 -23.98 -0.91 -1.44
N TYR A 92 -25.26 -0.88 -1.78
CA TYR A 92 -25.87 0.18 -2.57
C TYR A 92 -26.84 0.99 -1.70
N SER A 93 -26.97 2.28 -1.97
CA SER A 93 -28.14 3.03 -1.51
C SER A 93 -29.41 2.44 -2.15
N TYR A 94 -30.56 2.66 -1.51
CA TYR A 94 -31.83 2.06 -1.95
C TYR A 94 -32.20 2.44 -3.40
N ASP A 95 -31.93 3.68 -3.79
CA ASP A 95 -32.12 4.18 -5.16
C ASP A 95 -30.98 3.80 -6.13
N GLY A 96 -29.93 3.13 -5.63
CA GLY A 96 -28.76 2.75 -6.39
C GLY A 96 -27.85 3.91 -6.84
N ARG A 97 -28.08 5.13 -6.33
CA ARG A 97 -27.27 6.32 -6.65
C ARG A 97 -25.87 6.24 -6.10
N TYR A 98 -25.70 5.67 -4.91
CA TYR A 98 -24.42 5.53 -4.24
C TYR A 98 -24.08 4.06 -4.02
N LYS A 99 -22.79 3.75 -4.02
CA LYS A 99 -22.30 2.46 -3.53
C LYS A 99 -21.06 2.60 -2.69
N VAL A 100 -20.94 1.72 -1.70
CA VAL A 100 -19.78 1.58 -0.83
C VAL A 100 -19.23 0.18 -1.00
N GLN A 101 -17.92 0.08 -1.18
CA GLN A 101 -17.22 -1.19 -1.31
C GLN A 101 -16.17 -1.34 -0.22
N ARG A 102 -16.27 -2.46 0.48
CA ARG A 102 -15.22 -2.98 1.35
C ARG A 102 -14.43 -4.02 0.55
N ALA A 103 -13.16 -3.76 0.27
CA ALA A 103 -12.29 -4.69 -0.44
C ALA A 103 -11.12 -5.17 0.45
N MET A 104 -10.86 -6.47 0.44
CA MET A 104 -9.70 -7.10 1.09
C MET A 104 -8.71 -7.50 -0.01
N GLN A 105 -7.49 -6.96 0.07
CA GLN A 105 -6.41 -7.34 -0.83
C GLN A 105 -5.35 -8.09 -0.03
N ASP A 106 -5.09 -9.33 -0.40
CA ASP A 106 -4.05 -10.13 0.21
C ASP A 106 -2.68 -9.72 -0.32
N ARG A 107 -1.72 -9.61 0.59
CA ARG A 107 -0.31 -9.55 0.26
C ARG A 107 0.22 -10.97 0.27
N ILE A 108 0.69 -11.41 -0.89
CA ILE A 108 1.36 -12.69 -1.06
C ILE A 108 2.87 -12.51 -0.97
N ALA A 109 3.55 -13.51 -0.43
CA ALA A 109 4.99 -13.65 -0.51
C ALA A 109 5.32 -15.13 -0.75
N PHE A 110 6.58 -15.40 -1.05
CA PHE A 110 7.07 -16.76 -1.14
C PHE A 110 7.67 -17.22 0.19
N ASP A 111 7.52 -18.51 0.49
CA ASP A 111 8.22 -19.18 1.59
C ASP A 111 9.59 -19.74 1.15
N GLU A 112 10.20 -20.59 1.98
CA GLU A 112 11.52 -21.18 1.73
C GLU A 112 11.62 -22.01 0.45
N ARG A 113 10.50 -22.51 -0.07
CA ARG A 113 10.46 -23.34 -1.29
C ARG A 113 10.89 -22.56 -2.53
N LEU A 114 10.85 -21.22 -2.48
CA LEU A 114 11.40 -20.38 -3.54
C LEU A 114 12.89 -20.63 -3.77
N GLN A 115 13.66 -20.92 -2.72
CA GLN A 115 15.07 -21.24 -2.88
C GLN A 115 15.26 -22.59 -3.58
N ALA A 116 14.48 -23.61 -3.21
CA ALA A 116 14.51 -24.89 -3.91
C ALA A 116 14.19 -24.73 -5.40
N ALA A 117 13.20 -23.90 -5.74
CA ALA A 117 12.89 -23.58 -7.14
C ALA A 117 14.04 -22.86 -7.85
N LYS A 118 14.73 -21.93 -7.17
CA LYS A 118 15.87 -21.22 -7.74
C LYS A 118 17.03 -22.16 -8.06
N ILE A 119 17.34 -23.11 -7.18
CA ILE A 119 18.39 -24.11 -7.41
C ILE A 119 18.10 -24.92 -8.69
N LEU A 120 16.87 -25.41 -8.84
CA LEU A 120 16.45 -26.14 -10.05
C LEU A 120 16.55 -25.31 -11.33
N ILE A 121 16.22 -24.01 -11.24
CA ILE A 121 16.35 -23.07 -12.36
C ILE A 121 17.83 -22.84 -12.70
N ASP A 122 18.68 -22.63 -11.70
CA ASP A 122 20.12 -22.41 -11.91
C ASP A 122 20.77 -23.65 -12.54
N GLU A 123 20.41 -24.87 -12.11
CA GLU A 123 20.83 -26.14 -12.71
C GLU A 123 20.38 -26.25 -14.18
N CYS A 124 19.12 -25.92 -14.46
CA CYS A 124 18.60 -25.88 -15.82
C CYS A 124 19.37 -24.90 -16.72
N LEU A 125 19.71 -23.72 -16.20
CA LEU A 125 20.41 -22.68 -16.94
C LEU A 125 21.90 -22.99 -17.17
N ALA A 126 22.54 -23.72 -16.26
CA ALA A 126 23.95 -24.09 -16.39
C ALA A 126 24.18 -24.98 -17.62
N ASP A 127 23.27 -25.92 -17.88
CA ASP A 127 23.34 -26.82 -19.04
C ASP A 127 23.01 -26.11 -20.36
N TRP A 128 22.32 -24.97 -20.30
CA TRP A 128 21.92 -24.21 -21.48
C TRP A 128 23.02 -23.31 -22.05
N THR A 129 24.22 -23.35 -21.48
CA THR A 129 25.36 -22.50 -21.83
C THR A 129 25.87 -22.65 -23.27
N GLU A 130 25.50 -23.72 -24.00
CA GLU A 130 25.87 -23.89 -25.42
C GLU A 130 24.85 -23.34 -26.44
N GLY A 131 23.65 -22.89 -26.02
CA GLY A 131 22.62 -22.47 -26.98
C GLY A 131 21.54 -21.49 -26.49
N ALA A 132 21.48 -21.18 -25.19
CA ALA A 132 20.54 -20.18 -24.71
C ALA A 132 21.00 -18.76 -25.07
N LYS A 133 20.03 -17.98 -25.57
CA LYS A 133 20.18 -16.55 -25.78
C LYS A 133 20.49 -15.88 -24.44
N PRO A 134 21.63 -15.19 -24.27
CA PRO A 134 22.03 -14.51 -23.01
C PRO A 134 20.93 -13.61 -22.41
N GLU A 135 20.04 -13.11 -23.25
CA GLU A 135 18.87 -12.31 -22.89
C GLU A 135 17.87 -13.06 -22.01
N ILE A 136 17.66 -14.37 -22.25
CA ILE A 136 16.74 -15.20 -21.45
C ILE A 136 17.32 -15.43 -20.06
N GLN A 137 18.61 -15.75 -19.98
CA GLN A 137 19.31 -15.93 -18.71
C GLN A 137 19.29 -14.65 -17.87
N THR A 138 19.48 -13.50 -18.51
CA THR A 138 19.38 -12.19 -17.86
C THR A 138 17.98 -11.95 -17.29
N LEU A 139 16.92 -12.26 -18.05
CA LEU A 139 15.53 -12.11 -17.60
C LEU A 139 15.23 -13.00 -16.38
N ILE A 140 15.73 -14.23 -16.38
CA ILE A 140 15.51 -15.19 -15.29
C ILE A 140 16.26 -14.76 -14.03
N ASN A 141 17.54 -14.41 -14.15
CA ASN A 141 18.32 -13.89 -13.03
C ASN A 141 17.69 -12.65 -12.41
N GLN A 142 17.17 -11.77 -13.28
CA GLN A 142 16.45 -10.58 -12.87
C GLN A 142 15.23 -10.91 -11.99
N ALA A 143 14.51 -11.99 -12.25
CA ALA A 143 13.32 -12.34 -11.48
C ALA A 143 13.59 -12.59 -9.99
N PHE A 144 14.81 -12.98 -9.61
CA PHE A 144 15.22 -13.26 -8.24
C PHE A 144 15.97 -12.11 -7.56
N ILE A 145 16.12 -10.95 -8.22
CA ILE A 145 16.72 -9.76 -7.61
C ILE A 145 15.77 -9.24 -6.52
N THR A 146 16.31 -9.09 -5.31
CA THR A 146 15.64 -8.45 -4.18
C THR A 146 15.58 -6.94 -4.38
N ASP A 147 14.52 -6.33 -3.89
CA ASP A 147 14.43 -4.87 -3.82
C ASP A 147 15.28 -4.30 -2.66
N LYS A 148 15.18 -2.99 -2.45
CA LYS A 148 15.93 -2.29 -1.41
C LYS A 148 15.55 -2.71 0.01
N GLU A 149 14.39 -3.32 0.19
CA GLU A 149 13.90 -3.83 1.47
C GLU A 149 14.26 -5.32 1.66
N GLY A 150 14.90 -5.94 0.67
CA GLY A 150 15.28 -7.35 0.68
C GLY A 150 14.19 -8.29 0.16
N ASP A 151 13.06 -7.76 -0.31
CA ASP A 151 11.91 -8.55 -0.76
C ASP A 151 12.04 -8.91 -2.25
N ILE A 152 11.66 -10.14 -2.61
CA ILE A 152 11.60 -10.59 -4.00
C ILE A 152 10.26 -10.16 -4.61
N ASN A 153 10.30 -9.62 -5.82
CA ASN A 153 9.09 -9.25 -6.56
C ASN A 153 8.35 -10.51 -7.03
N THR A 154 7.23 -10.82 -6.37
CA THR A 154 6.40 -11.99 -6.68
C THR A 154 5.91 -12.02 -8.12
N GLY A 155 5.58 -10.86 -8.70
CA GLY A 155 5.14 -10.74 -10.08
C GLY A 155 6.19 -11.17 -11.09
N ARG A 156 7.47 -10.83 -10.87
CA ARG A 156 8.58 -11.20 -11.76
C ARG A 156 8.85 -12.70 -11.73
N VAL A 157 8.86 -13.30 -10.54
CA VAL A 157 9.03 -14.77 -10.40
C VAL A 157 7.86 -15.50 -11.03
N LEU A 158 6.61 -15.06 -10.80
CA LEU A 158 5.43 -15.69 -11.41
C LEU A 158 5.40 -15.53 -12.94
N ALA A 159 6.03 -14.49 -13.49
CA ALA A 159 6.13 -14.33 -14.94
C ALA A 159 6.97 -15.44 -15.60
N LEU A 160 7.91 -16.07 -14.88
CA LEU A 160 8.70 -17.19 -15.38
C LEU A 160 7.83 -18.37 -15.82
N ARG A 161 6.69 -18.59 -15.14
CA ARG A 161 5.73 -19.66 -15.48
C ARG A 161 5.11 -19.52 -16.87
N ARG A 162 5.25 -18.36 -17.50
CA ARG A 162 4.77 -18.13 -18.88
C ARG A 162 5.76 -18.61 -19.94
N LEU A 163 6.99 -18.92 -19.55
CA LEU A 163 7.99 -19.50 -20.44
C LEU A 163 7.64 -20.98 -20.64
N GLY A 164 7.25 -21.35 -21.86
CA GLY A 164 6.96 -22.72 -22.26
C GLY A 164 8.26 -23.51 -22.45
N ILE A 165 8.88 -23.90 -21.35
CA ILE A 165 10.13 -24.65 -21.31
C ILE A 165 9.81 -26.06 -20.79
N ASP A 166 10.19 -27.07 -21.57
CA ASP A 166 9.82 -28.48 -21.34
C ASP A 166 10.83 -29.26 -20.48
N ASP A 167 11.93 -28.64 -20.05
CA ASP A 167 12.93 -29.28 -19.17
C ASP A 167 12.26 -29.70 -17.84
N GLU A 168 12.47 -30.95 -17.42
CA GLU A 168 11.84 -31.50 -16.22
C GLU A 168 12.15 -30.67 -14.97
N ARG A 169 13.38 -30.16 -14.81
CA ARG A 169 13.77 -29.31 -13.68
C ARG A 169 13.05 -27.97 -13.72
N TRP A 170 12.87 -27.41 -14.92
CA TRP A 170 12.07 -26.19 -15.09
C TRP A 170 10.63 -26.40 -14.65
N VAL A 171 10.00 -27.49 -15.09
CA VAL A 171 8.63 -27.84 -14.71
C VAL A 171 8.51 -28.01 -13.19
N GLN A 172 9.46 -28.71 -12.56
CA GLN A 172 9.51 -28.87 -11.10
C GLN A 172 9.71 -27.53 -10.37
N ALA A 173 10.58 -26.66 -10.89
CA ALA A 173 10.77 -25.33 -10.32
C ALA A 173 9.50 -24.46 -10.40
N MET A 174 8.78 -24.52 -11.53
CA MET A 174 7.52 -23.78 -11.69
C MET A 174 6.41 -24.31 -10.76
N MET A 175 6.41 -25.62 -10.48
CA MET A 175 5.55 -26.23 -9.48
C MET A 175 5.90 -25.71 -8.07
N ALA A 176 7.17 -25.77 -7.68
CA ALA A 176 7.66 -25.29 -6.39
C ALA A 176 7.37 -23.78 -6.18
N ILE A 177 7.53 -22.95 -7.21
CA ILE A 177 7.12 -21.52 -7.17
C ILE A 177 5.63 -21.36 -6.89
N GLY A 178 4.78 -22.19 -7.51
CA GLY A 178 3.34 -22.17 -7.27
C GLY A 178 2.97 -22.54 -5.83
N GLU A 179 3.65 -23.54 -5.28
CA GLU A 179 3.43 -24.03 -3.92
C GLU A 179 4.07 -23.17 -2.83
N ALA A 180 5.08 -22.36 -3.18
CA ALA A 180 5.73 -21.44 -2.27
C ALA A 180 4.87 -20.21 -1.93
N LEU A 181 3.78 -19.97 -2.69
CA LEU A 181 2.94 -18.79 -2.49
C LEU A 181 2.13 -18.89 -1.19
N GLN A 182 2.34 -17.91 -0.32
CA GLN A 182 1.60 -17.79 0.93
C GLN A 182 1.01 -16.39 1.10
N ILE A 183 -0.14 -16.30 1.79
CA ILE A 183 -0.70 -15.01 2.20
C ILE A 183 0.00 -14.58 3.48
N VAL A 184 0.80 -13.54 3.41
CA VAL A 184 1.57 -12.98 4.54
C VAL A 184 0.89 -11.77 5.19
N GLY A 185 -0.23 -11.30 4.62
CA GLY A 185 -1.05 -10.25 5.21
C GLY A 185 -2.23 -9.88 4.32
N SER A 186 -3.08 -8.98 4.82
CA SER A 186 -4.22 -8.44 4.06
C SER A 186 -4.37 -6.95 4.36
N LYS A 187 -4.59 -6.14 3.33
CA LYS A 187 -4.97 -4.73 3.46
C LYS A 187 -6.45 -4.56 3.14
N SER A 188 -7.13 -3.77 3.97
CA SER A 188 -8.53 -3.41 3.79
C SER A 188 -8.66 -2.03 3.14
N TYR A 189 -9.52 -1.94 2.13
CA TYR A 189 -9.81 -0.73 1.38
C TYR A 189 -11.30 -0.40 1.46
N LEU A 190 -11.58 0.88 1.65
CA LEU A 190 -12.91 1.46 1.51
C LEU A 190 -12.94 2.24 0.20
N ARG A 191 -13.96 2.01 -0.63
CA ARG A 191 -14.18 2.76 -1.87
C ARG A 191 -15.61 3.25 -1.91
N VAL A 192 -15.80 4.54 -2.16
CA VAL A 192 -17.11 5.18 -2.19
C VAL A 192 -17.33 5.76 -3.58
N TYR A 193 -18.54 5.60 -4.10
CA TYR A 193 -18.86 5.99 -5.46
C TYR A 193 -20.23 6.64 -5.56
N GLU A 194 -20.37 7.50 -6.56
CA GLU A 194 -21.63 8.07 -7.03
C GLU A 194 -21.89 7.63 -8.48
N ARG A 195 -23.13 7.28 -8.80
CA ARG A 195 -23.57 6.96 -10.15
C ARG A 195 -23.59 8.21 -11.04
N VAL A 196 -23.10 8.07 -12.28
CA VAL A 196 -23.09 9.14 -13.27
C VAL A 196 -24.44 9.19 -13.98
N GLY A 197 -25.25 10.20 -13.67
CA GLY A 197 -26.57 10.39 -14.27
C GLY A 197 -27.47 9.16 -14.10
N SER A 198 -28.08 8.70 -15.19
CA SER A 198 -28.89 7.48 -15.27
C SER A 198 -28.12 6.28 -15.86
N THR A 199 -26.79 6.34 -15.90
CA THR A 199 -25.95 5.29 -16.49
C THR A 199 -25.61 4.20 -15.47
N ASP A 200 -24.99 3.11 -15.93
CA ASP A 200 -24.38 2.08 -15.07
C ASP A 200 -22.95 2.41 -14.62
N GLN A 201 -22.47 3.62 -14.94
CA GLN A 201 -21.14 4.04 -14.56
C GLN A 201 -21.14 4.69 -13.18
N PHE A 202 -20.07 4.44 -12.43
CA PHE A 202 -19.84 4.98 -11.11
C PHE A 202 -18.52 5.75 -11.08
N ARG A 203 -18.59 7.00 -10.63
CA ARG A 203 -17.42 7.84 -10.39
C ARG A 203 -16.98 7.71 -8.94
N PRO A 204 -15.68 7.52 -8.66
CA PRO A 204 -15.19 7.50 -7.29
C PRO A 204 -15.39 8.87 -6.62
N ILE A 205 -15.79 8.86 -5.36
CA ILE A 205 -15.68 10.02 -4.48
C ILE A 205 -14.28 9.94 -3.88
N ALA A 206 -13.34 10.68 -4.47
CA ALA A 206 -11.94 10.68 -4.07
C ALA A 206 -11.78 11.30 -2.68
N LEU A 207 -10.91 10.69 -1.87
CA LEU A 207 -10.54 11.16 -0.53
C LEU A 207 -9.04 11.45 -0.44
N ASP A 208 -8.37 11.55 -1.58
CA ASP A 208 -6.95 11.89 -1.72
C ASP A 208 -6.78 13.30 -2.29
N ILE A 209 -5.79 14.03 -1.79
CA ILE A 209 -5.56 15.45 -2.13
C ILE A 209 -5.30 15.66 -3.63
N ALA A 210 -4.75 14.68 -4.33
CA ALA A 210 -4.44 14.80 -5.76
C ALA A 210 -5.70 14.66 -6.64
N GLY A 211 -6.73 13.97 -6.15
CA GLY A 211 -7.97 13.65 -6.87
C GLY A 211 -9.18 14.49 -6.49
N VAL A 212 -9.05 15.46 -5.57
CA VAL A 212 -10.13 16.39 -5.15
C VAL A 212 -10.07 17.73 -5.86
#